data_AF-A0A537YTA2-F1
#
_entry.id   AF-A0A537YTA2-F1
#
_cell.length_a   1.000
_cell.length_b   1.000
_cell.length_c   1.000
_cell.angle_alpha   90.00
_cell.angle_beta   90.00
_cell.angle_gamma   90.00
#
_symmetry.space_group_name_H-M   'P 1'
#
loop_
_entity.id
_entity.type
_entity.pdbx_description
1 polymer ?
#
loop_
_entity_poly.entity_id
_entity_poly.type
_entity_poly.pdbx_seq_one_letter_code
_entity_poly.pdbx_strand_id
1 'polypeptide(L)'
;MPKPLRAGAPSPTPRTTDLYRAGVAELPGVEDLTAFADNLVPHVLRVDGMLQLDPALTAVIEAEQLLEHGSPKEVELRACAVHAIELLSDATGRLLSPAEIDSALWNRGRERHYKALPRPRSRNTAY
;
A
#
# COMPACT_ATOMS: atom_id res chain seq x y z
N MET A 1 -52.68 -0.43 -4.33
CA MET A 1 -51.96 0.69 -3.70
C MET A 1 -50.49 0.60 -4.08
N PRO A 2 -49.87 1.63 -4.69
CA PRO A 2 -48.45 1.58 -5.03
C PRO A 2 -47.59 1.83 -3.78
N LYS A 3 -46.50 1.08 -3.65
CA LYS A 3 -45.52 1.16 -2.57
C LYS A 3 -44.69 2.45 -2.73
N PRO A 4 -44.37 3.20 -1.67
CA PRO A 4 -43.60 4.43 -1.81
C PRO A 4 -42.18 4.11 -2.27
N LEU A 5 -41.68 4.90 -3.24
CA LEU A 5 -40.29 4.90 -3.68
C LEU A 5 -39.41 5.25 -2.48
N ARG A 6 -38.49 4.35 -2.11
CA ARG A 6 -37.45 4.63 -1.14
C ARG A 6 -36.57 5.75 -1.70
N ALA A 7 -36.37 6.81 -0.91
CA ALA A 7 -35.37 7.83 -1.20
C ALA A 7 -34.02 7.13 -1.44
N GLY A 8 -33.43 7.39 -2.61
CA GLY A 8 -32.11 6.86 -2.96
C GLY A 8 -31.10 7.28 -1.90
N ALA A 9 -30.19 6.37 -1.54
CA ALA A 9 -29.07 6.68 -0.66
C ALA A 9 -28.34 7.94 -1.18
N PRO A 10 -27.87 8.84 -0.31
CA PRO A 10 -27.12 10.01 -0.76
C PRO A 10 -25.92 9.53 -1.57
N SER A 11 -25.70 10.17 -2.73
CA SER A 11 -24.49 9.96 -3.53
C SER A 11 -23.27 10.10 -2.62
N PRO A 12 -22.29 9.19 -2.67
CA PRO A 12 -21.14 9.25 -1.78
C PRO A 12 -20.42 10.59 -2.00
N THR A 13 -20.20 11.33 -0.93
CA THR A 13 -19.38 12.54 -0.96
C THR A 13 -17.97 12.15 -1.43
N PRO A 14 -17.44 12.78 -2.49
CA PRO A 14 -16.09 12.46 -2.97
C PRO A 14 -15.07 12.77 -1.88
N ARG A 15 -14.08 11.90 -1.69
CA ARG A 15 -12.99 12.14 -0.73
C ARG A 15 -12.02 13.14 -1.33
N THR A 16 -11.30 13.87 -0.49
CA THR A 16 -10.31 14.85 -0.92
C THR A 16 -9.28 14.28 -1.90
N THR A 17 -8.82 13.04 -1.68
CA THR A 17 -7.90 12.33 -2.60
C THR A 17 -8.53 12.08 -3.97
N ASP A 18 -9.84 11.80 -4.03
CA ASP A 18 -10.55 11.55 -5.28
C ASP A 18 -10.65 12.87 -6.09
N LEU A 19 -10.89 14.01 -5.41
CA LEU A 19 -10.91 15.34 -6.03
C LEU A 19 -9.52 15.79 -6.50
N TYR A 20 -8.48 15.53 -5.71
CA TYR A 20 -7.10 15.82 -6.08
C TYR A 20 -6.69 15.06 -7.35
N ARG A 21 -6.96 13.75 -7.40
CA ARG A 21 -6.67 12.91 -8.57
C ARG A 21 -7.44 13.32 -9.83
N ALA A 22 -8.64 13.86 -9.66
CA ALA A 22 -9.45 14.39 -10.75
C ALA A 22 -9.00 15.78 -11.22
N GLY A 23 -7.99 16.40 -10.57
CA GLY A 23 -7.56 17.77 -10.86
C GLY A 23 -8.55 18.85 -10.42
N VAL A 24 -9.48 18.51 -9.52
CA VAL A 24 -10.55 19.41 -9.04
C VAL A 24 -10.15 20.12 -7.74
N ALA A 25 -9.19 19.57 -6.99
CA ALA A 25 -8.66 20.16 -5.77
C ALA A 25 -7.13 20.08 -5.75
N GLU A 26 -6.49 21.04 -5.09
CA GLU A 26 -5.06 21.02 -4.82
C GLU A 26 -4.78 20.47 -3.41
N LEU A 27 -3.67 19.75 -3.26
CA LEU A 27 -3.15 19.29 -1.98
C LEU A 27 -1.68 19.70 -1.87
N PRO A 28 -1.39 20.90 -1.34
CA PRO A 28 -0.02 21.38 -1.23
C PRO A 28 0.87 20.45 -0.40
N GLY A 29 2.10 20.17 -0.87
CA GLY A 29 3.07 19.33 -0.18
C GLY A 29 2.85 17.82 -0.36
N VAL A 30 1.90 17.42 -1.20
CA VAL A 30 1.69 16.00 -1.55
C VAL A 30 2.87 15.44 -2.35
N GLU A 31 3.56 16.30 -3.09
CA GLU A 31 4.77 16.03 -3.86
C GLU A 31 5.98 15.68 -2.99
N ASP A 32 5.97 16.09 -1.72
CA ASP A 32 7.03 15.80 -0.74
C ASP A 32 6.82 14.47 -0.02
N LEU A 33 5.70 13.78 -0.27
CA LEU A 33 5.36 12.53 0.39
C LEU A 33 6.07 11.32 -0.25
N THR A 34 6.57 10.45 0.62
CA THR A 34 7.04 9.11 0.25
C THR A 34 5.94 8.06 0.38
N ALA A 35 6.28 6.79 0.16
CA ALA A 35 5.40 5.64 0.35
C ALA A 35 4.91 5.48 1.79
N PHE A 36 3.65 5.04 1.94
CA PHE A 36 3.04 4.75 3.24
C PHE A 36 3.20 3.27 3.52
N ALA A 37 4.42 2.86 3.94
CA ALA A 37 4.81 1.47 4.09
C ALA A 37 4.02 0.72 5.20
N ASP A 38 2.80 0.32 4.86
CA ASP A 38 2.00 -0.69 5.54
C ASP A 38 2.58 -2.09 5.30
N ASN A 39 1.79 -3.16 5.52
CA ASN A 39 2.24 -4.52 5.26
C ASN A 39 1.88 -5.06 3.87
N LEU A 40 1.08 -4.34 3.08
CA LEU A 40 0.62 -4.78 1.75
C LEU A 40 1.61 -4.37 0.66
N VAL A 41 2.11 -3.15 0.70
CA VAL A 41 3.09 -2.66 -0.27
C VAL A 41 4.41 -3.48 -0.26
N PRO A 42 5.08 -3.71 0.89
CA PRO A 42 6.23 -4.61 0.96
C PRO A 42 5.90 -6.03 0.47
N HIS A 43 4.66 -6.49 0.69
CA HIS A 43 4.21 -7.80 0.20
C HIS A 43 4.16 -7.84 -1.34
N VAL A 44 3.58 -6.81 -1.98
CA VAL A 44 3.54 -6.72 -3.45
C VAL A 44 4.94 -6.71 -4.03
N LEU A 45 5.85 -5.88 -3.50
CA LEU A 45 7.24 -5.80 -3.96
C LEU A 45 7.97 -7.14 -3.83
N ARG A 46 7.73 -7.86 -2.74
CA ARG A 46 8.29 -9.20 -2.52
C ARG A 46 7.74 -10.21 -3.54
N VAL A 47 6.42 -10.25 -3.74
CA VAL A 47 5.77 -11.18 -4.68
C VAL A 47 6.22 -10.93 -6.12
N ASP A 48 6.37 -9.67 -6.50
CA ASP A 48 6.84 -9.27 -7.84
C ASP A 48 8.37 -9.41 -8.01
N GLY A 49 9.08 -9.88 -6.97
CA GLY A 49 10.53 -10.14 -7.01
C GLY A 49 11.41 -8.88 -6.95
N MET A 50 10.82 -7.71 -6.70
CA MET A 50 11.54 -6.44 -6.53
C MET A 50 12.22 -6.33 -5.17
N LEU A 51 11.67 -7.00 -4.16
CA LEU A 51 12.23 -7.02 -2.82
C LEU A 51 12.57 -8.46 -2.43
N GLN A 52 13.87 -8.75 -2.35
CA GLN A 52 14.38 -10.06 -1.96
C GLN A 52 14.60 -10.10 -0.46
N LEU A 53 14.01 -11.08 0.20
CA LEU A 53 14.10 -11.24 1.65
C LEU A 53 15.12 -12.31 2.02
N ASP A 54 15.73 -12.11 3.17
CA ASP A 54 16.49 -13.17 3.84
C ASP A 54 15.64 -14.46 3.95
N PRO A 55 16.22 -15.65 3.68
CA PRO A 55 15.48 -16.90 3.72
C PRO A 55 14.79 -17.18 5.06
N ALA A 56 15.37 -16.75 6.20
CA ALA A 56 14.76 -16.95 7.51
C ALA A 56 13.54 -16.04 7.70
N LEU A 57 13.60 -14.78 7.25
CA LEU A 57 12.43 -13.89 7.27
C LEU A 57 11.32 -14.40 6.33
N THR A 58 11.71 -14.92 5.16
CA THR A 58 10.79 -15.56 4.23
C THR A 58 10.05 -16.72 4.88
N ALA A 59 10.78 -17.61 5.58
CA ALA A 59 10.19 -18.77 6.25
C ALA A 59 9.18 -18.37 7.35
N VAL A 60 9.44 -17.30 8.11
CA VAL A 60 8.51 -16.77 9.12
C VAL A 60 7.21 -16.28 8.46
N ILE A 61 7.31 -15.56 7.35
CA ILE A 61 6.15 -15.05 6.61
C ILE A 61 5.34 -16.21 6.00
N GLU A 62 6.01 -17.17 5.37
CA GLU A 62 5.37 -18.36 4.77
C GLU A 62 4.67 -19.24 5.82
N ALA A 63 5.25 -19.33 7.01
CA ALA A 63 4.64 -20.00 8.16
C ALA A 63 3.51 -19.17 8.81
N GLU A 64 3.15 -18.03 8.22
CA GLU A 64 2.08 -17.15 8.69
C GLU A 64 2.28 -16.62 10.12
N GLN A 65 3.53 -16.63 10.59
CA GLN A 65 3.91 -16.17 11.91
C GLN A 65 3.98 -14.65 11.96
N LEU A 66 3.70 -14.10 13.15
CA LEU A 66 3.73 -12.66 13.36
C LEU A 66 5.17 -12.18 13.52
N LEU A 67 5.51 -11.10 12.83
CA LEU A 67 6.68 -10.30 13.11
C LEU A 67 6.44 -9.46 14.37
N GLU A 68 7.43 -9.45 15.26
CA GLU A 68 7.44 -8.56 16.39
C GLU A 68 7.48 -7.11 15.89
N HIS A 69 6.53 -6.30 16.38
CA HIS A 69 6.39 -4.90 16.00
C HIS A 69 7.63 -4.11 16.44
N GLY A 70 8.22 -3.33 15.53
CA GLY A 70 9.42 -2.54 15.83
C GLY A 70 10.70 -3.36 15.94
N SER A 71 10.64 -4.68 15.70
CA SER A 71 11.86 -5.48 15.59
C SER A 71 12.69 -5.05 14.38
N PRO A 72 14.03 -5.23 14.40
CA PRO A 72 14.88 -4.84 13.27
C PRO A 72 14.41 -5.40 11.93
N LYS A 73 13.97 -6.66 11.90
CA LYS A 73 13.46 -7.31 10.68
C LYS A 73 12.19 -6.66 10.13
N GLU A 74 11.29 -6.27 11.03
CA GLU A 74 10.01 -5.66 10.67
C GLU A 74 10.22 -4.22 10.17
N VAL A 75 11.09 -3.47 10.84
CA VAL A 75 11.49 -2.11 10.43
C VAL A 75 12.25 -2.12 9.11
N GLU A 76 13.22 -3.03 8.96
CA GLU A 76 14.04 -3.16 7.75
C GLU A 76 13.19 -3.50 6.53
N LEU A 77 12.26 -4.46 6.64
CA LEU A 77 11.31 -4.79 5.58
C LEU A 77 10.55 -3.55 5.07
N ARG A 78 10.06 -2.70 5.99
CA ARG A 78 9.34 -1.48 5.64
C ARG A 78 10.25 -0.41 5.07
N ALA A 79 11.40 -0.18 5.68
CA ALA A 79 12.37 0.79 5.21
C ALA A 79 12.85 0.46 3.79
N CYS A 80 13.09 -0.81 3.50
CA CYS A 80 13.42 -1.30 2.16
C CYS A 80 12.26 -1.07 1.19
N ALA A 81 11.00 -1.22 1.59
CA ALA A 81 9.86 -0.93 0.73
C ALA A 81 9.74 0.56 0.40
N VAL A 82 9.90 1.44 1.39
CA VAL A 82 9.97 2.91 1.16
C VAL A 82 11.09 3.23 0.17
N HIS A 83 12.29 2.70 0.45
CA HIS A 83 13.46 2.95 -0.40
C HIS A 83 13.29 2.41 -1.82
N ALA A 84 12.71 1.22 -1.98
CA ALA A 84 12.46 0.64 -3.29
C ALA A 84 11.50 1.50 -4.11
N ILE A 85 10.48 2.10 -3.49
CA ILE A 85 9.54 2.99 -4.19
C ILE A 85 10.21 4.30 -4.61
N GLU A 86 11.07 4.88 -3.77
CA GLU A 86 11.88 6.04 -4.16
C GLU A 86 12.77 5.71 -5.38
N LEU A 87 13.44 4.56 -5.36
CA LEU A 87 14.26 4.11 -6.48
C LEU A 87 13.43 3.89 -7.76
N LEU A 88 12.21 3.36 -7.66
CA LEU A 88 11.30 3.19 -8.80
C LEU A 88 10.84 4.53 -9.38
N SER A 89 10.51 5.50 -8.51
CA SER A 89 10.17 6.86 -8.91
C SER A 89 11.33 7.49 -9.69
N ASP A 90 12.53 7.46 -9.13
CA ASP A 90 13.72 8.03 -9.76
C ASP A 90 14.09 7.31 -11.08
N ALA A 91 14.04 5.98 -11.11
CA ALA A 91 14.35 5.18 -12.31
C ALA A 91 13.39 5.44 -13.48
N THR A 92 12.16 5.90 -13.19
CA THR A 92 11.17 6.26 -14.22
C THR A 92 11.20 7.75 -14.54
N GLY A 93 12.16 8.52 -14.03
CA GLY A 93 12.23 9.97 -14.23
C GLY A 93 11.10 10.72 -13.52
N ARG A 94 10.59 10.16 -12.41
CA ARG A 94 9.48 10.70 -11.61
C ARG A 94 8.21 10.94 -12.43
N LEU A 95 7.94 10.04 -13.38
CA LEU A 95 6.66 10.01 -14.10
C LEU A 95 5.47 9.81 -13.15
N LEU A 96 5.70 9.09 -12.05
CA LEU A 96 4.81 8.98 -10.90
C LEU A 96 5.60 9.33 -9.65
N SER A 97 4.97 10.03 -8.71
CA SER A 97 5.57 10.28 -7.40
C SER A 97 5.62 8.99 -6.57
N PRO A 98 6.48 8.93 -5.53
CA PRO A 98 6.49 7.81 -4.59
C PRO A 98 5.11 7.47 -4.02
N ALA A 99 4.32 8.50 -3.65
CA ALA A 99 2.95 8.33 -3.14
C ALA A 99 1.97 7.77 -4.20
N GLU A 100 2.15 8.12 -5.48
CA GLU A 100 1.35 7.56 -6.57
C GLU A 100 1.70 6.09 -6.85
N ILE A 101 2.99 5.76 -6.83
CA ILE A 101 3.47 4.38 -6.95
C ILE A 101 2.94 3.54 -5.79
N ASP A 102 3.08 4.01 -4.55
CA ASP A 102 2.54 3.37 -3.35
C ASP A 102 1.05 3.06 -3.52
N SER A 103 0.24 4.05 -3.93
CA SER A 103 -1.18 3.83 -4.11
C SER A 103 -1.52 2.87 -5.25
N ALA A 104 -0.74 2.89 -6.33
CA ALA A 104 -0.90 1.94 -7.43
C ALA A 104 -0.63 0.50 -6.95
N LEU A 105 0.48 0.29 -6.23
CA LEU A 105 0.85 -1.01 -5.66
C LEU A 105 -0.16 -1.47 -4.61
N TRP A 106 -0.64 -0.58 -3.75
CA TRP A 106 -1.64 -0.88 -2.74
C TRP A 106 -2.96 -1.35 -3.37
N ASN A 107 -3.41 -0.69 -4.45
CA ASN A 107 -4.61 -1.10 -5.19
C ASN A 107 -4.42 -2.47 -5.85
N ARG A 108 -3.26 -2.69 -6.48
CA ARG A 108 -2.88 -3.96 -7.12
C ARG A 108 -2.78 -5.11 -6.11
N GLY A 109 -2.26 -4.87 -4.91
CA GLY A 109 -2.15 -5.85 -3.83
C GLY A 109 -3.48 -6.46 -3.36
N ARG A 110 -4.62 -5.88 -3.78
CA ARG A 110 -5.97 -6.41 -3.48
C ARG A 110 -6.38 -7.55 -4.41
N GLU A 111 -5.64 -7.79 -5.50
CA GLU A 111 -5.92 -8.84 -6.47
C GLU A 111 -5.70 -10.25 -5.89
N ARG A 112 -6.29 -11.27 -6.53
CA ARG A 112 -6.26 -12.66 -6.03
C ARG A 112 -4.84 -13.23 -5.95
N HIS A 113 -3.97 -12.87 -6.89
CA HIS A 113 -2.61 -13.37 -6.94
C HIS A 113 -1.82 -12.99 -5.67
N TYR A 114 -1.87 -11.72 -5.26
CA TYR A 114 -1.20 -11.26 -4.04
C TYR A 114 -1.85 -11.83 -2.77
N LYS A 115 -3.17 -11.97 -2.75
CA LYS A 115 -3.90 -12.56 -1.61
C LYS A 115 -3.68 -14.06 -1.43
N ALA A 116 -3.24 -14.75 -2.48
CA ALA A 116 -2.96 -16.19 -2.41
C ALA A 116 -1.65 -16.50 -1.66
N LEU A 117 -0.81 -15.49 -1.41
CA LEU A 117 0.47 -15.63 -0.74
C LEU A 117 0.44 -15.01 0.67
N PRO A 118 1.11 -15.63 1.67
CA PRO A 118 1.20 -15.08 3.00
C PRO A 118 1.83 -13.69 3.02
N ARG A 119 1.16 -12.73 3.66
CA ARG A 119 1.67 -11.38 3.86
C ARG A 119 2.45 -11.26 5.17
N PRO A 120 3.45 -10.38 5.26
CA PRO A 120 4.04 -10.00 6.54
C PRO A 120 2.95 -9.44 7.46
N ARG A 121 2.93 -9.84 8.73
CA ARG A 121 1.95 -9.37 9.70
C ARG A 121 2.63 -9.04 11.00
N SER A 122 2.24 -7.92 11.60
CA SER A 122 2.62 -7.55 12.95
C SER A 122 1.37 -7.10 13.71
N ARG A 123 1.31 -7.31 15.02
CA ARG A 123 0.19 -6.83 15.85
C ARG A 123 0.50 -5.43 16.35
N ASN A 124 -0.28 -4.46 15.90
CA ASN A 124 -0.22 -3.07 16.33
C ASN A 124 -1.59 -2.40 16.10
N THR A 125 -1.72 -1.14 16.52
CA THR A 125 -2.95 -0.35 16.38
C THR A 125 -2.93 0.63 15.21
N ALA A 126 -1.81 0.74 14.50
CA ALA A 126 -1.58 1.74 13.46
C ALA A 126 -1.98 1.26 12.05
N TYR A 127 -2.09 -0.06 11.82
CA TYR A 127 -2.49 -0.67 10.54
C TYR A 127 -2.77 -2.17 10.66
#